data_AF-A0A521A8H3-F1
#
_entry.id   AF-A0A521A8H3-F1
#
_cell.length_a   1.000
_cell.length_b   1.000
_cell.length_c   1.000
_cell.angle_alpha   90.00
_cell.angle_beta   90.00
_cell.angle_gamma   90.00
#
_symmetry.space_group_name_H-M   'P 1'
#
loop_
_entity.id
_entity.type
_entity.pdbx_description
1 polymer ?
#
loop_
_entity_poly.entity_id
_entity_poly.type
_entity_poly.pdbx_seq_one_letter_code
_entity_poly.pdbx_strand_id
1 'polypeptide(L)'
;MEDSIWSREELIAYILLFAANSNFKESNEERNVIISKVDMQTFSEIHEEFDNDNDYQSIKKIQEALERHDYSKEDLESLFIDIKVLFYSDGEYDNLEQNMFMYLTKVLS
;
A
#
# COMPACT_ATOMS: atom_id res chain seq x y z
N MET A 1 4.71 10.70 -19.47
CA MET A 1 4.45 10.09 -18.16
C MET A 1 4.69 11.22 -17.20
N GLU A 2 3.61 11.79 -16.69
CA GLU A 2 3.70 12.80 -15.64
C GLU A 2 4.32 12.09 -14.45
N ASP A 3 5.48 12.55 -14.00
CA ASP A 3 6.11 12.02 -12.79
C ASP A 3 5.06 12.15 -11.68
N SER A 4 4.46 11.05 -11.24
CA SER A 4 3.56 11.10 -10.10
C SER A 4 4.41 11.45 -8.89
N ILE A 5 4.43 12.72 -8.51
CA ILE A 5 5.10 13.23 -7.31
C ILE A 5 4.15 12.95 -6.15
N TRP A 6 3.99 11.68 -5.80
CA TRP A 6 3.31 11.33 -4.57
C TRP A 6 4.06 11.94 -3.39
N SER A 7 3.31 12.35 -2.39
CA SER A 7 3.75 12.56 -1.03
C SER A 7 3.97 11.21 -0.35
N ARG A 8 4.58 11.23 0.85
CA ARG A 8 4.74 10.02 1.65
C ARG A 8 3.38 9.40 2.04
N GLU A 9 2.37 10.23 2.28
CA GLU A 9 1.01 9.76 2.61
C GLU A 9 0.36 9.06 1.42
N GLU A 10 0.46 9.65 0.23
CA GLU A 10 -0.02 9.03 -1.02
C GLU A 10 0.67 7.71 -1.32
N LEU A 11 1.99 7.62 -1.12
CA LEU A 11 2.74 6.37 -1.26
C LEU A 11 2.27 5.31 -0.24
N ILE A 12 2.06 5.69 1.02
CA ILE A 12 1.55 4.77 2.06
C ILE A 12 0.16 4.26 1.67
N ALA A 13 -0.76 5.16 1.27
CA ALA A 13 -2.10 4.77 0.83
C ALA A 13 -2.04 3.79 -0.34
N TYR A 14 -1.19 4.05 -1.34
CA TYR A 14 -1.05 3.22 -2.53
C TYR A 14 -0.52 1.81 -2.18
N ILE A 15 0.50 1.72 -1.31
CA ILE A 15 1.06 0.43 -0.87
C ILE A 15 0.03 -0.36 -0.06
N LEU A 16 -0.73 0.29 0.82
CA LEU A 16 -1.75 -0.37 1.61
C LEU A 16 -2.93 -0.86 0.75
N LEU A 17 -3.31 -0.11 -0.29
CA LEU A 17 -4.29 -0.56 -1.28
C LEU A 17 -3.79 -1.78 -2.06
N PHE A 18 -2.54 -1.76 -2.51
CA PHE A 18 -1.92 -2.90 -3.17
C PHE A 18 -1.90 -4.14 -2.26
N ALA A 19 -1.62 -3.95 -0.96
CA ALA A 19 -1.68 -5.02 0.02
C ALA A 19 -3.10 -5.58 0.19
N ALA A 20 -4.09 -4.70 0.43
CA ALA A 20 -5.49 -5.08 0.61
C ALA A 20 -6.06 -5.84 -0.59
N ASN A 21 -5.62 -5.50 -1.81
CA ASN A 21 -6.09 -6.15 -3.03
C ASN A 21 -5.43 -7.52 -3.33
N SER A 22 -4.79 -8.16 -2.34
CA SER A 22 -4.09 -9.44 -2.49
C SER A 22 -4.95 -10.58 -3.05
N ASN A 23 -6.26 -10.53 -2.82
CA ASN A 23 -7.24 -11.51 -3.30
C ASN A 23 -8.22 -10.92 -4.33
N PHE A 24 -7.90 -9.77 -4.94
CA PHE A 24 -8.74 -8.98 -5.83
C PHE A 24 -9.98 -8.33 -5.17
N LYS A 25 -10.02 -8.25 -3.84
CA LYS A 25 -11.10 -7.61 -3.07
C LYS A 25 -10.54 -6.88 -1.87
N GLU A 26 -11.19 -5.78 -1.51
CA GLU A 26 -10.89 -4.99 -0.32
C GLU A 26 -12.14 -4.98 0.56
N SER A 27 -11.98 -5.27 1.86
CA SER A 27 -13.03 -5.19 2.88
C SER A 27 -13.23 -3.75 3.38
N ASN A 28 -14.34 -3.50 4.08
CA ASN A 28 -14.55 -2.19 4.69
C ASN A 28 -13.60 -1.95 5.86
N GLU A 29 -13.19 -3.01 6.54
CA GLU A 29 -12.25 -3.03 7.64
C GLU A 29 -10.86 -2.58 7.16
N GLU A 30 -10.37 -3.12 6.05
CA GLU A 30 -9.11 -2.70 5.43
C GLU A 30 -9.16 -1.24 4.94
N ARG A 31 -10.27 -0.84 4.29
CA ARG A 31 -10.52 0.56 3.91
C ARG A 31 -10.39 1.50 5.10
N ASN A 32 -10.99 1.13 6.23
CA ASN A 32 -10.95 1.93 7.45
C ASN A 32 -9.52 2.02 8.02
N VAL A 33 -8.70 0.97 7.88
CA VAL A 33 -7.28 1.05 8.23
C VAL A 33 -6.56 2.07 7.36
N ILE A 34 -6.77 2.05 6.03
CA ILE A 34 -6.12 3.00 5.13
C ILE A 34 -6.54 4.44 5.44
N ILE A 35 -7.85 4.68 5.59
CA ILE A 35 -8.41 5.99 5.95
C ILE A 35 -7.96 6.46 7.35
N SER A 36 -7.50 5.56 8.23
CA SER A 36 -6.91 5.95 9.51
C SER A 36 -5.47 6.49 9.39
N LYS A 37 -4.81 6.23 8.25
CA LYS A 37 -3.41 6.61 7.97
C LYS A 37 -3.29 7.87 7.13
N VAL A 38 -4.28 8.13 6.29
CA VAL A 38 -4.33 9.27 5.38
C VAL A 38 -5.70 9.94 5.44
N ASP A 39 -5.81 11.19 5.02
CA ASP A 39 -7.13 11.80 4.91
C ASP A 39 -7.98 11.20 3.77
N MET A 40 -9.28 11.45 3.83
CA MET A 40 -10.23 10.88 2.88
C MET A 40 -10.04 11.38 1.45
N GLN A 41 -9.48 12.59 1.26
CA GLN A 41 -9.17 13.12 -0.05
C GLN A 41 -8.00 12.35 -0.66
N THR A 42 -6.89 12.20 0.07
CA THR A 42 -5.73 11.40 -0.35
C THR A 42 -6.13 9.96 -0.66
N PHE A 43 -6.94 9.34 0.21
CA PHE A 43 -7.45 7.99 -0.04
C PHE A 43 -8.24 7.94 -1.36
N SER A 44 -9.17 8.87 -1.60
CA SER A 44 -10.01 8.86 -2.79
C SER A 44 -9.21 9.04 -4.09
N GLU A 45 -8.26 9.97 -4.11
CA GLU A 45 -7.43 10.27 -5.29
C GLU A 45 -6.53 9.08 -5.64
N ILE A 46 -5.89 8.49 -4.62
CA ILE A 46 -5.00 7.34 -4.80
C ILE A 46 -5.76 6.06 -5.13
N HIS A 47 -6.94 5.86 -4.58
CA HIS A 47 -7.81 4.71 -4.91
C HIS A 47 -8.24 4.76 -6.38
N GLU A 48 -8.66 5.94 -6.87
CA GLU A 48 -8.97 6.12 -8.29
C GLU A 48 -7.77 5.85 -9.20
N GLU A 49 -6.58 6.31 -8.82
CA GLU A 49 -5.35 6.00 -9.56
C GLU A 49 -5.05 4.48 -9.56
N PHE A 50 -5.14 3.85 -8.39
CA PHE A 50 -4.89 2.42 -8.19
C PHE A 50 -5.82 1.54 -9.03
N ASP A 51 -7.11 1.85 -9.07
CA ASP A 51 -8.12 1.10 -9.83
C ASP A 51 -7.85 1.08 -11.34
N ASN A 52 -7.03 2.01 -11.85
CA ASN A 52 -6.63 2.09 -13.25
C ASN A 52 -5.27 1.43 -13.55
N ASP A 53 -4.55 0.95 -12.54
CA ASP A 53 -3.25 0.31 -12.68
C ASP A 53 -3.35 -1.23 -12.63
N ASN A 54 -2.45 -1.90 -13.35
CA ASN A 54 -2.18 -3.32 -13.12
C ASN A 54 -0.95 -3.50 -12.22
N ASP A 55 -0.73 -4.72 -11.72
CA ASP A 55 0.38 -5.06 -10.82
C ASP A 55 1.74 -4.55 -11.29
N TYR A 56 2.04 -4.64 -12.59
CA TYR A 56 3.32 -4.15 -13.13
C TYR A 56 3.45 -2.63 -13.02
N GLN A 57 2.38 -1.89 -13.32
CA GLN A 57 2.36 -0.44 -13.18
C GLN A 57 2.44 -0.04 -11.70
N SER A 58 1.65 -0.67 -10.84
CA SER A 58 1.67 -0.44 -9.39
C SER A 58 3.06 -0.61 -8.80
N ILE A 59 3.72 -1.72 -9.09
CA ILE A 59 5.05 -2.01 -8.54
C ILE A 59 6.10 -1.03 -9.05
N LYS A 60 6.04 -0.69 -10.33
CA LYS A 60 6.94 0.31 -10.91
C LYS A 60 6.79 1.66 -10.20
N LYS A 61 5.55 2.13 -9.98
CA LYS A 61 5.31 3.40 -9.29
C LYS A 61 5.76 3.37 -7.82
N ILE A 62 5.50 2.28 -7.11
CA ILE A 62 5.97 2.08 -5.73
C ILE A 62 7.50 2.20 -5.65
N GLN A 63 8.21 1.50 -6.54
CA GLN A 63 9.68 1.55 -6.57
C GLN A 63 10.20 2.96 -6.87
N GLU A 64 9.66 3.63 -7.89
CA GLU A 64 10.05 4.99 -8.25
C GLU A 64 9.79 6.01 -7.12
N ALA A 65 8.69 5.85 -6.37
CA ALA A 65 8.36 6.73 -5.26
C ALA A 65 9.28 6.49 -4.04
N LEU A 66 9.59 5.24 -3.72
CA LEU A 66 10.51 4.90 -2.62
C LEU A 66 11.91 5.48 -2.85
N GLU A 67 12.43 5.36 -4.07
CA GLU A 67 13.73 5.93 -4.46
C GLU A 67 13.79 7.46 -4.25
N ARG A 68 12.67 8.16 -4.44
CA ARG A 68 12.60 9.62 -4.28
C ARG A 68 12.46 10.08 -2.83
N HIS A 69 11.78 9.29 -2.00
CA HIS A 69 11.47 9.72 -0.63
C HIS A 69 12.56 9.41 0.39
N ASP A 70 13.62 8.68 0.03
CA ASP A 70 14.74 8.32 0.93
C ASP A 70 14.21 7.70 2.24
N TYR A 71 13.43 6.62 2.10
CA TYR A 71 12.87 5.91 3.24
C TYR A 71 13.98 5.33 4.11
N SER A 72 13.96 5.69 5.40
CA SER A 72 14.83 5.07 6.40
C SER A 72 14.40 3.64 6.69
N LYS A 73 15.24 2.89 7.39
CA LYS A 73 14.86 1.55 7.87
C LYS A 73 13.67 1.62 8.81
N GLU A 74 13.64 2.64 9.66
CA GLU A 74 12.56 2.91 10.61
C GLU A 74 11.25 3.24 9.89
N ASP A 75 11.29 4.00 8.78
CA ASP A 75 10.12 4.27 7.95
C ASP A 75 9.56 2.98 7.32
N LEU A 76 10.45 2.12 6.80
CA LEU A 76 10.07 0.82 6.23
C LEU A 76 9.49 -0.12 7.30
N GLU A 77 10.09 -0.16 8.50
CA GLU A 77 9.57 -0.93 9.62
C GLU A 77 8.16 -0.47 10.02
N SER A 78 7.91 0.84 10.07
CA SER A 78 6.58 1.39 10.32
C SER A 78 5.59 0.97 9.22
N LEU A 79 5.99 1.05 7.96
CA LEU A 79 5.15 0.61 6.83
C LEU A 79 4.82 -0.89 6.91
N PHE A 80 5.77 -1.74 7.26
CA PHE A 80 5.51 -3.17 7.45
C PHE A 80 4.57 -3.46 8.63
N ILE A 81 4.62 -2.65 9.69
CA ILE A 81 3.67 -2.73 10.79
C ILE A 81 2.27 -2.37 10.30
N ASP A 82 2.14 -1.29 9.52
CA ASP A 82 0.85 -0.85 8.98
C ASP A 82 0.22 -1.88 8.03
N ILE A 83 1.03 -2.49 7.16
CA ILE A 83 0.59 -3.60 6.29
C ILE A 83 0.07 -4.78 7.14
N LYS A 84 0.76 -5.14 8.23
CA LYS A 84 0.28 -6.21 9.12
C LYS A 84 -1.02 -5.82 9.82
N VAL A 85 -1.14 -4.59 10.31
CA VAL A 85 -2.38 -4.11 10.94
C VAL A 85 -3.55 -4.23 9.96
N LEU A 86 -3.33 -3.89 8.70
CA LEU A 86 -4.32 -4.05 7.62
C LEU A 86 -4.74 -5.51 7.46
N PHE A 87 -3.78 -6.44 7.31
CA PHE A 87 -4.04 -7.88 7.18
C PHE A 87 -4.62 -8.57 8.43
N TYR A 88 -4.67 -7.90 9.57
CA TYR A 88 -5.33 -8.43 10.78
C TYR A 88 -6.66 -7.72 11.06
N SER A 89 -7.09 -6.80 10.19
CA SER A 89 -8.21 -5.90 10.46
C SER A 89 -9.59 -6.55 10.31
N ASP A 90 -9.72 -7.52 9.41
CA ASP A 90 -10.94 -8.31 9.21
C ASP A 90 -11.00 -9.58 10.08
N GLY A 91 -9.90 -9.89 10.78
CA GLY A 91 -9.78 -10.99 11.73
C GLY A 91 -9.17 -12.28 11.17
N GLU A 92 -8.83 -12.33 9.88
CA GLU A 92 -8.15 -13.49 9.26
C GLU A 92 -6.84 -13.01 8.61
N TYR A 93 -5.72 -13.70 8.88
CA TYR A 93 -4.45 -13.48 8.16
C TYR A 93 -4.13 -14.73 7.34
N ASP A 94 -4.65 -14.79 6.13
CA ASP A 94 -4.69 -15.98 5.31
C ASP A 94 -3.37 -16.22 4.52
N ASN A 95 -3.34 -17.29 3.73
CA ASN A 95 -2.15 -17.63 2.95
C ASN A 95 -1.87 -16.63 1.81
N LEU A 96 -2.90 -15.98 1.25
CA LEU A 96 -2.76 -14.98 0.20
C LEU A 96 -2.12 -13.71 0.75
N GLU A 97 -2.60 -13.24 1.91
CA GLU A 97 -2.03 -12.08 2.59
C GLU A 97 -0.61 -12.34 3.08
N GLN A 98 -0.32 -13.56 3.58
CA GLN A 98 1.05 -13.97 3.91
C GLN A 98 1.99 -13.93 2.70
N ASN A 99 1.51 -14.41 1.54
CA ASN A 99 2.29 -14.35 0.31
C ASN A 99 2.48 -12.91 -0.16
N MET A 100 1.45 -12.07 -0.05
CA MET A 100 1.52 -10.65 -0.37
C MET A 100 2.52 -9.92 0.53
N PHE A 101 2.49 -10.19 1.84
CA PHE A 101 3.45 -9.64 2.79
C PHE A 101 4.90 -10.03 2.42
N MET A 102 5.13 -11.30 2.09
CA MET A 102 6.45 -11.77 1.65
C MET A 102 6.89 -11.14 0.33
N TYR A 103 5.95 -10.90 -0.59
CA TYR A 103 6.22 -10.23 -1.85
C TYR A 103 6.59 -8.75 -1.64
N LEU A 104 5.75 -8.00 -0.92
CA LEU A 104 6.01 -6.60 -0.57
C LEU A 104 7.31 -6.43 0.19
N THR A 105 7.64 -7.33 1.13
CA THR A 105 8.94 -7.30 1.83
C THR A 105 10.12 -7.32 0.87
N LYS A 106 10.04 -8.06 -0.25
CA LYS A 106 11.11 -8.10 -1.24
C LYS A 106 11.13 -6.89 -2.17
N VAL A 107 9.97 -6.26 -2.39
CA VAL A 107 9.85 -5.07 -3.25
C VAL A 107 10.33 -3.82 -2.51
N LEU A 108 10.10 -3.78 -1.20
CA LEU A 108 10.41 -2.66 -0.31
C LEU A 108 11.83 -2.74 0.31
N SER A 109 12.53 -3.87 0.17
CA SER A 109 13.90 -4.11 0.71
C SER A 109 14.99 -3.86 -0.32
#